data_AF-A0A4W5L5J7-F1
#
_entry.id   AF-A0A4W5L5J7-F1
#
_cell.length_a   1.000
_cell.length_b   1.000
_cell.length_c   1.000
_cell.angle_alpha   90.00
_cell.angle_beta   90.00
_cell.angle_gamma   90.00
#
_symmetry.space_group_name_H-M   'P 1'
#
loop_
_entity.id
_entity.type
_entity.pdbx_description
1 polymer ?
#
loop_
_entity_poly.entity_id
_entity_poly.type
_entity_poly.pdbx_seq_one_letter_code
_entity_poly.pdbx_strand_id
1 'polypeptide(L)' 'MSSRACVVSPQTVALWDLRNLKLKLHSFESHKDEIFQVQWSPHNETILASSGTDRRLNVWDLR' A
#
# COMPACT_ATOMS: atom_id res chain seq x y z
N MET A 1 -18.25 3.81 -0.77
CA MET A 1 -17.30 4.71 -0.09
C MET A 1 -16.38 3.85 0.78
N SER A 2 -15.33 3.31 0.17
CA SER A 2 -14.42 2.36 0.83
C SER A 2 -13.44 3.13 1.72
N SER A 3 -13.60 3.03 3.04
CA SER A 3 -12.78 3.73 4.02
C SER A 3 -11.51 2.92 4.30
N ARG A 4 -10.60 2.82 3.32
CA ARG A 4 -9.29 2.17 3.47
C ARG A 4 -8.19 3.23 3.53
N ALA A 5 -7.21 3.04 4.41
CA ALA A 5 -6.01 3.86 4.45
C ALA A 5 -4.77 3.01 4.21
N CYS A 6 -3.83 3.58 3.46
CA CYS A 6 -2.50 3.02 3.29
C CYS A 6 -1.50 3.89 4.06
N VAL A 7 -0.64 3.24 4.83
CA VAL A 7 0.46 3.87 5.56
C VAL A 7 1.75 3.35 4.97
N VAL A 8 2.67 4.27 4.66
CA VAL A 8 3.99 3.94 4.11
C VAL A 8 5.03 4.12 5.19
N SER A 9 5.94 3.15 5.28
CA SER A 9 7.14 3.18 6.10
C SER A 9 8.34 2.82 5.20
N PRO A 10 9.59 3.02 5.65
CA PRO A 10 10.76 3.01 4.77
C PRO A 10 10.82 1.81 3.81
N GLN A 11 10.42 0.61 4.22
CA GLN A 11 10.47 -0.57 3.34
C GLN A 11 9.15 -1.33 3.27
N THR A 12 8.11 -0.82 3.94
CA THR A 12 6.84 -1.55 4.10
C THR A 12 5.65 -0.64 3.82
N VAL A 13 4.70 -1.15 3.03
CA VAL A 13 3.38 -0.54 2.89
C VAL A 13 2.40 -1.32 3.77
N ALA A 14 1.69 -0.63 4.67
CA ALA A 14 0.69 -1.23 5.52
C ALA A 14 -0.71 -0.77 5.13
N LEU A 15 -1.63 -1.72 4.99
CA LEU A 15 -3.04 -1.47 4.74
C LEU A 15 -3.82 -1.50 6.05
N TRP A 16 -4.62 -0.46 6.28
CA TRP A 16 -5.41 -0.27 7.48
C TRP A 16 -6.88 -0.01 7.14
N ASP A 17 -7.76 -0.52 8.01
CA ASP A 17 -9.17 -0.15 7.96
C ASP A 17 -9.37 1.20 8.68
N LEU A 18 -9.89 2.21 7.97
CA LEU A 18 -10.19 3.51 8.60
C LEU A 18 -11.37 3.42 9.58
N ARG A 19 -12.25 2.44 9.42
CA ARG A 19 -13.36 2.20 10.35
C ARG A 19 -12.88 1.57 11.64
N ASN A 20 -11.75 0.85 11.58
CA ASN A 20 -11.15 0.18 12.72
C ASN A 20 -9.62 0.24 12.67
N LEU A 21 -9.08 1.39 13.08
CA LEU A 21 -7.64 1.67 13.11
C LEU A 21 -6.83 0.75 14.05
N LYS A 22 -7.48 -0.15 14.79
CA LYS A 22 -6.80 -1.15 15.63
C LYS A 22 -6.31 -2.37 14.82
N LEU A 23 -6.85 -2.58 13.62
CA LEU A 23 -6.57 -3.75 12.79
C LEU A 23 -5.75 -3.36 11.56
N LYS A 24 -4.50 -3.82 11.54
CA LYS A 24 -3.67 -3.87 10.32
C LYS A 24 -4.23 -4.98 9.44
N LEU A 25 -4.76 -4.63 8.27
CA LEU A 25 -5.33 -5.59 7.32
C LEU A 25 -4.23 -6.36 6.60
N HIS A 26 -3.18 -5.65 6.16
CA HIS A 26 -2.09 -6.26 5.41
C HIS A 26 -0.78 -5.49 5.56
N SER A 27 0.35 -6.16 5.35
CA SER A 27 1.66 -5.53 5.21
C SER A 27 2.39 -6.10 4.01
N PHE A 28 2.87 -5.19 3.17
CA PHE A 28 3.58 -5.47 1.94
C PHE A 28 5.05 -5.14 2.12
N GLU A 29 5.87 -6.17 2.28
CA GLU A 29 7.32 -6.10 2.53
C GLU A 29 8.08 -6.59 1.29
N SER A 30 8.08 -5.78 0.22
CA SER A 30 8.83 -6.10 -1.01
C SER A 30 9.85 -5.04 -1.40
N HIS A 31 9.75 -3.82 -0.88
CA HIS A 31 10.70 -2.78 -1.23
C HIS A 31 11.99 -2.97 -0.44
N LYS A 32 13.12 -2.87 -1.13
CA LYS A 32 14.45 -2.99 -0.52
C LYS A 32 15.00 -1.67 0.01
N ASP A 33 14.31 -0.58 -0.29
CA ASP A 33 14.72 0.79 -0.04
C ASP A 33 13.48 1.68 0.14
N GLU A 34 13.69 2.96 0.42
CA GLU A 34 12.63 3.93 0.70
C GLU A 34 11.53 3.97 -0.36
N ILE A 35 10.30 3.90 0.12
CA ILE A 35 9.09 4.06 -0.69
C ILE A 35 8.73 5.53 -0.72
N PHE A 36 8.69 6.13 -1.91
CA PHE A 36 8.34 7.54 -2.06
C PHE A 36 6.88 7.76 -2.39
N GLN A 37 6.25 6.81 -3.07
CA GLN A 37 4.88 6.99 -3.55
C GLN A 37 4.08 5.70 -3.46
N VAL A 38 2.81 5.87 -3.09
CA VAL A 38 1.80 4.83 -3.08
C VAL A 38 0.52 5.43 -3.66
N GLN A 39 -0.14 4.69 -4.55
CA GLN A 39 -1.37 5.15 -5.17
C GLN A 39 -2.32 3.99 -5.45
N TRP A 40 -3.59 4.20 -5.12
CA TRP A 40 -4.67 3.30 -5.52
C TRP A 40 -5.01 3.49 -6.99
N SER A 41 -5.34 2.40 -7.68
CA SER A 41 -5.84 2.50 -9.04
C SER A 41 -7.20 3.23 -9.04
N PRO A 42 -7.38 4.24 -9.91
CA PRO A 42 -8.66 4.93 -10.05
C PRO A 42 -9.72 4.06 -10.74
N HIS A 43 -9.29 3.01 -11.45
CA HIS A 43 -10.17 2.10 -12.17
C HIS A 43 -10.53 0.84 -11.37
N ASN A 44 -9.64 0.41 -10.48
CA ASN A 44 -9.86 -0.79 -9.68
C ASN A 44 -9.49 -0.56 -8.21
N GLU A 45 -10.49 -0.60 -7.33
CA GLU A 45 -10.32 -0.37 -5.90
C GLU A 45 -9.53 -1.47 -5.16
N THR A 46 -9.26 -2.61 -5.80
CA THR A 46 -8.40 -3.67 -5.24
C THR A 46 -6.94 -3.52 -5.59
N ILE A 47 -6.59 -2.64 -6.54
CA ILE A 47 -5.22 -2.51 -7.02
C ILE A 47 -4.53 -1.33 -6.36
N LEU A 48 -3.37 -1.60 -5.77
CA LEU A 48 -2.47 -0.63 -5.17
C LEU A 48 -1.12 -0.68 -5.88
N ALA A 49 -0.56 0.46 -6.22
CA ALA A 49 0.80 0.57 -6.74
C ALA A 49 1.70 1.27 -5.73
N SER A 50 2.94 0.79 -5.57
CA SER A 50 3.98 1.41 -4.76
C SER A 50 5.29 1.52 -5.54
N SER A 51 5.99 2.64 -5.39
CA SER A 51 7.27 2.89 -6.03
C SER A 51 8.29 3.44 -5.02
N GLY A 52 9.53 2.98 -5.15
CA GLY A 52 10.62 3.33 -4.24
C GLY A 52 11.97 3.55 -4.94
N THR A 53 12.98 3.91 -4.13
CA THR A 53 14.38 4.13 -4.54
C THR A 53 15.04 2.87 -5.08
N ASP A 54 14.49 1.69 -4.74
CA ASP A 54 14.94 0.39 -5.21
C ASP A 54 14.76 0.16 -6.72
N ARG A 55 14.26 1.19 -7.44
CA ARG A 55 13.98 1.20 -8.88
C ARG A 55 12.96 0.13 -9.26
N ARG A 56 12.08 -0.22 -8.32
CA ARG A 56 11.00 -1.17 -8.53
C ARG A 56 9.66 -0.48 -8.31
N LEU A 57 8.72 -0.89 -9.16
CA LEU A 57 7.31 -0.59 -8.99
C LEU A 57 6.62 -1.91 -8.67
N ASN A 58 6.04 -1.99 -7.48
CA ASN A 58 5.28 -3.16 -7.05
C ASN A 58 3.80 -2.85 -7.21
N VAL A 59 3.08 -3.78 -7.84
CA VAL A 59 1.62 -3.71 -7.98
C VAL A 59 1.03 -4.84 -7.15
N TRP A 60 0.09 -4.47 -6.30
CA TRP A 60 -0.58 -5.34 -5.35
C TRP A 60 -2.04 -5.46 -5.78
N ASP A 61 -2.52 -6.68 -6.00
CA ASP A 61 -3.94 -6.96 -6.17
C ASP A 61 -4.48 -7.60 -4.89
N LEU A 62 -5.48 -6.95 -4.29
CA LEU A 62 -6.11 -7.32 -3.02
C LEU A 62 -7.38 -8.16 -3.20
N ARG A 63 -7.49 -8.88 -4.31
CA ARG A 63 -8.60 -9.79 -4.60
C ARG A 63 -8.57 -11.07 -3.78
#